data_AF-A0AAW7KSD0-F1
#
_entry.id   AF-A0AAW7KSD0-F1
#
_cell.length_a   1.000
_cell.length_b   1.000
_cell.length_c   1.000
_cell.angle_alpha   90.00
_cell.angle_beta   90.00
_cell.angle_gamma   90.00
#
_symmetry.space_group_name_H-M   'P 1'
#
loop_
_entity.id
_entity.type
_entity.pdbx_description
1 polymer ?
#
loop_
_entity_poly.entity_id
_entity_poly.type
_entity_poly.pdbx_seq_one_letter_code
_entity_poly.pdbx_strand_id
1 'polypeptide(L)' 'MQFDSFSDFIAMGGYGFYVWLSFGTCALILLGILFSSLRDKKQILASVEQQIARETRIKNSKQEQTS' A
#
# COMPACT_ATOMS: atom_id res chain seq x y z
N MET A 1 -20.11 0.33 -39.54
CA MET A 1 -19.46 0.89 -38.34
C MET A 1 -18.31 -0.04 -37.99
N GLN A 2 -17.07 0.44 -37.83
CA GLN A 2 -15.89 -0.45 -37.71
C GLN A 2 -15.70 -1.02 -36.29
N PHE A 3 -16.51 -0.57 -35.33
CA PHE A 3 -16.60 -1.11 -33.97
C PHE A 3 -18.09 -1.04 -33.57
N ASP A 4 -18.82 -2.13 -33.73
CA ASP A 4 -20.28 -2.15 -33.52
C ASP A 4 -20.64 -2.28 -32.02
N SER A 5 -19.65 -2.49 -31.13
CA SER A 5 -19.88 -2.65 -29.70
C SER A 5 -18.62 -2.44 -28.85
N PHE A 6 -18.81 -2.01 -27.59
CA PHE A 6 -17.77 -1.96 -26.55
C PHE A 6 -17.03 -3.30 -26.39
N SER A 7 -17.73 -4.41 -26.61
CA SER A 7 -17.15 -5.76 -26.61
C SER A 7 -16.09 -5.95 -27.69
N ASP A 8 -16.27 -5.37 -28.87
CA ASP A 8 -15.30 -5.44 -29.98
C ASP A 8 -14.05 -4.58 -29.72
N PHE A 9 -14.19 -3.56 -28.87
CA PHE A 9 -13.06 -2.74 -28.42
C PHE A 9 -12.19 -3.49 -27.38
N ILE A 10 -12.82 -4.28 -26.51
CA ILE A 10 -12.14 -5.16 -25.55
C ILE A 10 -11.65 -6.45 -26.22
N ALA A 11 -12.33 -6.91 -27.26
CA ALA A 11 -11.93 -8.11 -27.99
C ALA A 11 -10.91 -7.80 -29.09
N MET A 12 -10.93 -6.63 -29.74
CA MET A 12 -10.09 -6.20 -30.88
C MET A 12 -9.53 -7.40 -31.67
N GLY A 13 -10.41 -8.19 -32.28
CA GLY A 13 -10.02 -9.34 -33.11
C GLY A 13 -9.22 -10.46 -32.41
N GLY A 14 -9.30 -10.58 -31.08
CA GLY A 14 -8.64 -11.59 -30.24
C GLY A 14 -7.51 -11.08 -29.33
N TYR A 15 -7.09 -9.82 -29.45
CA TYR A 15 -5.90 -9.30 -28.75
C TYR A 15 -6.17 -8.47 -27.50
N GLY A 16 -7.38 -7.94 -27.30
CA GLY A 16 -7.61 -7.02 -26.19
C GLY A 16 -7.54 -7.68 -24.81
N PHE A 17 -7.63 -9.01 -24.72
CA PHE A 17 -7.31 -9.77 -23.49
C PHE A 17 -5.86 -9.55 -23.04
N TYR A 18 -4.89 -9.57 -23.97
CA TYR A 18 -3.47 -9.36 -23.65
C TYR A 18 -3.16 -7.93 -23.20
N VAL A 19 -3.84 -6.95 -23.80
CA VAL A 19 -3.73 -5.54 -23.41
C VAL A 19 -4.26 -5.35 -22.00
N TRP A 20 -5.46 -5.86 -21.71
CA TRP A 20 -6.05 -5.79 -20.37
C TRP A 20 -5.24 -6.55 -19.32
N LEU A 21 -4.65 -7.69 -19.65
CA LEU A 21 -3.73 -8.41 -18.76
C LEU A 21 -2.48 -7.59 -18.45
N SER A 22 -1.88 -6.94 -19.46
CA SER A 22 -0.69 -6.10 -19.25
C SER A 22 -1.01 -4.86 -18.41
N PHE A 23 -2.10 -4.16 -18.71
CA PHE A 23 -2.58 -3.02 -17.92
C PHE A 23 -2.99 -3.44 -16.51
N GLY A 24 -3.71 -4.55 -16.38
CA GLY A 24 -4.11 -5.13 -15.10
C GLY A 24 -2.91 -5.52 -14.26
N THR A 25 -1.90 -6.16 -14.85
CA THR A 25 -0.65 -6.54 -14.15
C THR A 25 0.11 -5.29 -13.69
N CYS A 26 0.24 -4.27 -14.55
CA CYS A 26 0.87 -3.02 -14.18
C CYS A 26 0.13 -2.32 -13.03
N ALA A 27 -1.20 -2.23 -13.11
CA ALA A 27 -2.03 -1.68 -12.06
C ALA A 27 -1.92 -2.46 -10.74
N LEU A 28 -1.83 -3.80 -10.81
CA LEU A 28 -1.67 -4.67 -9.65
C LEU A 28 -0.32 -4.45 -8.98
N ILE A 29 0.76 -4.32 -9.75
CA ILE A 29 2.09 -3.97 -9.23
C ILE A 29 2.07 -2.60 -8.55
N LEU A 30 1.49 -1.58 -9.20
CA LEU A 30 1.35 -0.24 -8.61
C LEU A 30 0.54 -0.25 -7.31
N LEU A 31 -0.58 -0.98 -7.28
CA LEU A 31 -1.38 -1.18 -6.08
C LEU A 31 -0.57 -1.89 -4.98
N GLY A 32 0.19 -2.92 -5.33
CA GLY A 32 1.07 -3.64 -4.41
C GLY A 32 2.09 -2.71 -3.75
N ILE A 33 2.73 -1.84 -4.53
CA ILE A 33 3.69 -0.84 -4.04
C ILE A 33 2.99 0.21 -3.16
N LEU A 34 1.82 0.71 -3.57
CA LEU A 34 1.03 1.64 -2.77
C LEU A 34 0.62 1.02 -1.42
N PHE A 35 0.11 -0.21 -1.43
CA PHE A 35 -0.25 -0.93 -0.21
C PHE A 35 0.96 -1.18 0.69
N SER A 36 2.10 -1.57 0.12
CA SER A 36 3.34 -1.69 0.89
C SER A 36 3.72 -0.35 1.51
N SER A 37 3.81 0.72 0.72
CA SER A 37 4.17 2.06 1.19
C SER A 37 3.27 2.56 2.32
N LEU A 38 1.96 2.32 2.23
CA LEU A 38 1.01 2.65 3.30
C LEU A 38 1.23 1.80 4.56
N ARG A 39 1.53 0.51 4.40
CA ARG A 39 1.85 -0.39 5.53
C ARG A 39 3.17 -0.03 6.18
N ASP A 40 4.21 0.26 5.40
CA ASP A 40 5.53 0.65 5.86
C ASP A 40 5.47 1.91 6.73
N LYS A 41 4.72 2.94 6.29
CA LYS A 41 4.48 4.14 7.11
C LYS A 41 3.85 3.83 8.46
N LYS A 42 2.88 2.92 8.48
CA LYS A 42 2.19 2.51 9.71
C LYS A 42 3.10 1.71 10.64
N GLN A 43 3.98 0.86 10.07
CA GLN A 43 4.97 0.09 10.85
C GLN A 43 6.04 0.99 11.47
N ILE A 44 6.54 1.98 10.73
CA ILE A 44 7.52 2.95 11.26
C ILE A 44 6.90 3.73 12.43
N LEU A 45 5.70 4.29 12.26
CA LEU A 45 5.02 5.01 13.34
C LEU A 45 4.73 4.13 14.56
N ALA A 46 4.26 2.90 14.35
CA ALA A 46 3.99 1.95 15.44
C ALA A 46 5.27 1.59 16.22
N SER A 47 6.42 1.48 15.53
CA SER A 47 7.70 1.20 16.20
C SER A 47 8.19 2.38 17.06
N VAL A 48 7.92 3.61 16.62
CA VAL A 48 8.28 4.84 17.36
C VAL A 48 7.41 5.00 18.60
N GLU A 49 6.09 4.77 18.49
CA GLU A 49 5.17 4.87 19.63
C GLU A 49 5.54 3.89 20.75
N GLN A 50 5.91 2.65 20.39
CA GLN A 50 6.36 1.66 21.37
C GLN A 50 7.68 2.04 22.06
N GLN A 51 8.60 2.71 21.37
CA GLN A 51 9.83 3.21 22.00
C GLN A 51 9.54 4.36 22.96
N ILE A 52 8.72 5.33 22.54
CA ILE A 52 8.31 6.46 23.39
C ILE A 52 7.60 5.98 24.67
N ALA A 53 6.69 5.00 24.55
CA ALA A 53 6.00 4.43 25.71
C ALA A 53 6.96 3.80 26.73
N ARG A 54 8.05 3.15 26.27
CA ARG A 54 9.06 2.57 27.15
C ARG A 54 9.90 3.65 27.83
N GLU A 55 10.34 4.66 27.08
CA GLU A 55 11.13 5.76 27.64
C GLU A 55 10.35 6.57 28.67
N THR A 56 9.06 6.80 28.44
CA THR A 56 8.19 7.55 29.36
C THR A 56 8.06 6.81 30.69
N ARG A 57 7.93 5.48 30.66
CA ARG A 57 7.84 4.66 31.87
C ARG A 57 9.12 4.71 32.70
N ILE A 58 10.28 4.69 32.04
CA ILE A 58 11.59 4.75 32.73
C ILE A 58 11.83 6.15 33.32
N LYS A 59 11.42 7.22 32.61
CA LYS A 59 11.52 8.60 33.10
C LYS A 59 10.68 8.84 34.36
N ASN A 60 9.44 8.35 34.40
CA ASN A 60 8.57 8.51 35.57
C ASN A 60 9.16 7.81 36.80
N SER A 61 9.64 6.57 36.66
CA SER A 61 10.30 5.86 37.76
C SER A 61 11.60 6.52 38.24
N LYS A 62 12.27 7.30 37.39
CA LYS A 62 13.50 8.03 37.77
C LYS A 62 13.21 9.36 38.47
N GLN A 63 12.08 9.99 38.16
CA GLN A 63 11.59 11.17 38.87
C GLN A 63 11.05 10.81 40.26
N GLU A 64 10.35 9.69 40.40
CA GLU A 64 9.87 9.20 41.71
C GLU A 64 11.00 8.78 42.66
N GLN A 65 12.19 8.43 42.16
CA GLN A 65 13.36 8.10 43.00
C GLN A 65 14.25 9.31 43.34
N THR A 66 14.03 10.47 42.70
CA THR A 66 14.84 11.69 42.92
C THR A 66 14.13 12.70 43.85
N SER A 67 12.91 12.41 44.29
CA SER A 67 12.16 13.22 45.26
C SER A 67 12.05 12.52 46.60
#